data_AF-A0A379V4G0-F1
#
_entry.id   AF-A0A379V4G0-F1
#
_cell.length_a   1.000
_cell.length_b   1.000
_cell.length_c   1.000
_cell.angle_alpha   90.00
_cell.angle_beta   90.00
_cell.angle_gamma   90.00
#
_symmetry.space_group_name_H-M   'P 1'
#
loop_
_entity.id
_entity.type
_entity.pdbx_description
1 polymer ?
#
loop_
_entity_poly.entity_id
_entity_poly.type
_entity_poly.pdbx_seq_one_letter_code
_entity_poly.pdbx_strand_id
1 'polypeptide(L)'
;MTDILEIIRPHVHLERQGKNYVGLCPFHQEKTPSFTVDPSEQTFCCLGCGAHGDAGEFAKLMLMKGAGAVLNVKPSCRTEFHWSRCRSA
;
A
#
# COMPACT_ATOMS: atom_id res chain seq x y z
N MET A 1 -7.64 -17.63 7.54
CA MET A 1 -6.41 -16.93 7.12
C MET A 1 -6.79 -16.16 5.86
N THR A 2 -6.94 -14.84 5.97
CA THR A 2 -7.43 -14.00 4.86
C THR A 2 -6.22 -13.38 4.16
N ASP A 3 -6.08 -13.62 2.86
CA ASP A 3 -4.95 -13.13 2.09
C ASP A 3 -5.14 -11.64 1.75
N ILE A 4 -4.05 -10.85 1.87
CA ILE A 4 -4.10 -9.42 1.57
C ILE A 4 -4.53 -9.14 0.12
N LEU A 5 -4.19 -10.00 -0.84
CA LEU A 5 -4.59 -9.83 -2.24
C LEU A 5 -6.08 -10.04 -2.43
N GLU A 6 -6.71 -10.96 -1.69
CA GLU A 6 -8.15 -11.19 -1.78
C GLU A 6 -8.96 -9.98 -1.30
N ILE A 7 -8.44 -9.27 -0.30
CA ILE A 7 -9.04 -8.02 0.17
C ILE A 7 -8.81 -6.89 -0.83
N ILE A 8 -7.61 -6.75 -1.38
CA ILE A 8 -7.25 -5.58 -2.19
C ILE A 8 -7.73 -5.67 -3.65
N ARG A 9 -7.60 -6.83 -4.30
CA ARG A 9 -7.97 -7.05 -5.72
C ARG A 9 -9.37 -6.55 -6.13
N PRO A 10 -10.44 -6.70 -5.32
CA PRO A 10 -11.76 -6.18 -5.69
C PRO A 10 -11.83 -4.65 -5.66
N HIS A 11 -10.91 -3.98 -4.96
CA HIS A 11 -10.91 -2.51 -4.82
C HIS A 11 -9.91 -1.82 -5.76
N VAL A 12 -8.86 -2.51 -6.17
CA VAL A 12 -7.75 -1.94 -6.95
C VAL A 12 -7.35 -2.91 -8.05
N HIS A 13 -7.15 -2.37 -9.25
CA HIS A 13 -6.51 -3.12 -10.31
C HIS A 13 -5.02 -3.29 -9.99
N LEU A 14 -4.62 -4.51 -9.68
CA LEU A 14 -3.25 -4.88 -9.35
C LEU A 14 -2.61 -5.64 -10.51
N GLU A 15 -1.49 -5.14 -10.98
CA GLU A 15 -0.62 -5.80 -11.95
C GLU A 15 0.54 -6.50 -11.24
N ARG A 16 0.87 -7.72 -11.67
CA ARG A 16 1.96 -8.49 -11.05
C ARG A 16 3.31 -8.00 -11.57
N GLN A 17 4.17 -7.50 -10.68
CA GLN A 17 5.54 -7.10 -10.99
C GLN A 17 6.54 -7.95 -10.19
N GLY A 18 6.93 -9.08 -10.76
CA GLY A 18 7.84 -10.03 -10.11
C GLY A 18 7.16 -10.76 -8.95
N LYS A 19 7.63 -10.52 -7.72
CA LYS A 19 7.06 -11.12 -6.50
C LYS A 19 5.94 -10.27 -5.87
N ASN A 20 5.85 -9.01 -6.28
CA ASN A 20 4.97 -8.02 -5.68
C ASN A 20 3.89 -7.64 -6.69
N TYR A 21 2.83 -7.00 -6.22
CA TYR A 21 1.76 -6.49 -7.05
C TYR A 21 1.75 -4.96 -6.98
N VAL A 22 1.56 -4.29 -8.10
CA VAL A 22 1.55 -2.84 -8.20
C VAL A 22 0.24 -2.35 -8.81
N GLY A 23 -0.24 -1.19 -8.40
CA GLY A 23 -1.50 -0.63 -8.90
C GLY A 23 -1.71 0.82 -8.50
N LEU A 24 -2.91 1.33 -8.79
CA LEU A 24 -3.33 2.67 -8.40
C LEU A 24 -3.78 2.68 -6.95
N CYS A 25 -3.34 3.67 -6.17
CA CYS A 25 -3.81 3.78 -4.80
C CYS A 25 -5.29 4.14 -4.75
N PRO A 26 -6.10 3.40 -3.99
CA PRO A 26 -7.50 3.76 -3.84
C PRO A 26 -7.67 4.91 -2.82
N PHE A 27 -6.63 5.24 -2.04
CA PHE A 27 -6.68 6.19 -0.91
C PHE A 27 -6.48 7.65 -1.32
N HIS A 28 -5.94 7.90 -2.50
CA HIS A 28 -5.78 9.25 -3.03
C HIS A 28 -5.82 9.20 -4.55
N GLN A 29 -6.20 10.31 -5.18
CA GLN A 29 -6.37 10.36 -6.62
C GLN A 29 -5.02 10.61 -7.30
N GLU A 30 -4.38 9.53 -7.74
CA GLU A 30 -3.14 9.58 -8.52
C GLU A 30 -3.31 9.02 -9.93
N LYS A 31 -2.45 9.46 -10.85
CA LYS A 31 -2.43 9.00 -12.25
C LYS A 31 -1.39 7.90 -12.51
N THR A 32 -0.42 7.78 -11.62
CA THR A 32 0.69 6.83 -11.70
C THR A 32 0.48 5.71 -10.68
N PRO A 33 0.82 4.45 -11.00
CA PRO A 33 0.71 3.36 -10.04
C PRO A 33 1.80 3.49 -8.96
N SER A 34 1.41 3.93 -7.76
CA SER A 34 2.33 4.05 -6.61
C SER A 34 1.99 3.10 -5.45
N PHE A 35 0.98 2.25 -5.62
CA PHE A 35 0.53 1.29 -4.62
C PHE A 35 1.17 -0.06 -4.86
N THR A 36 1.92 -0.59 -3.89
CA THR A 36 2.60 -1.87 -3.95
C THR A 36 2.11 -2.81 -2.85
N VAL A 37 1.88 -4.07 -3.18
CA VAL A 37 1.48 -5.14 -2.25
C VAL A 37 2.52 -6.25 -2.29
N ASP A 38 3.00 -6.63 -1.13
CA ASP A 38 3.84 -7.80 -0.94
C ASP A 38 3.00 -8.95 -0.35
N PRO A 39 2.69 -9.99 -1.14
CA PRO A 39 1.89 -11.12 -0.67
C PRO A 39 2.68 -12.05 0.25
N SER A 40 4.03 -12.00 0.22
CA SER A 40 4.86 -12.85 1.06
C SER A 40 4.89 -12.33 2.49
N GLU A 41 5.00 -11.01 2.64
CA GLU A 41 4.97 -10.32 3.93
C GLU A 41 3.53 -9.93 4.37
N GLN A 42 2.55 -10.11 3.48
CA GLN A 42 1.16 -9.68 3.66
C GLN A 42 1.02 -8.20 4.04
N THR A 43 1.82 -7.36 3.40
CA THR A 43 1.82 -5.90 3.61
C THR A 43 1.55 -5.14 2.32
N PHE A 44 1.06 -3.91 2.46
CA PHE A 44 0.93 -2.95 1.37
C PHE A 44 1.62 -1.65 1.73
N CYS A 45 2.05 -0.91 0.71
CA CYS A 45 2.62 0.42 0.83
C CYS A 45 2.29 1.27 -0.39
N CYS A 46 1.87 2.51 -0.17
CA CYS A 46 1.67 3.51 -1.19
C CYS A 46 2.74 4.59 -1.08
N LEU A 47 3.54 4.74 -2.14
CA LEU A 47 4.59 5.75 -2.18
C LEU A 47 4.06 7.18 -2.38
N GLY A 48 2.83 7.33 -2.90
CA GLY A 48 2.22 8.64 -3.18
C GLY A 48 1.60 9.32 -1.96
N CYS A 49 0.90 8.57 -1.11
CA CYS A 49 0.27 9.10 0.11
C CYS A 49 0.90 8.60 1.42
N GLY A 50 1.87 7.67 1.35
CA GLY A 50 2.51 7.06 2.50
C GLY A 50 1.65 6.02 3.23
N ALA A 51 0.45 5.69 2.74
CA ALA A 51 -0.38 4.67 3.36
C ALA A 51 0.30 3.29 3.30
N HIS A 52 0.52 2.66 4.44
CA HIS A 52 1.12 1.34 4.53
C HIS A 52 0.48 0.54 5.67
N GLY A 53 0.63 -0.78 5.65
CA GLY A 53 0.13 -1.65 6.71
C GLY A 53 -0.12 -3.07 6.23
N ASP A 54 -0.83 -3.84 7.04
CA ASP A 54 -1.27 -5.21 6.74
C ASP A 54 -2.72 -5.24 6.21
N ALA A 55 -3.24 -6.44 5.95
CA ALA A 55 -4.60 -6.70 5.51
C ALA A 55 -5.69 -6.04 6.39
N GLY A 56 -5.50 -6.04 7.71
CA GLY A 56 -6.41 -5.42 8.67
C GLY A 56 -6.36 -3.90 8.63
N GLU A 57 -5.16 -3.32 8.55
CA GLU A 57 -5.03 -1.87 8.41
C GLU A 57 -5.60 -1.38 7.07
N PHE A 58 -5.43 -2.14 5.98
CA PHE A 58 -6.10 -1.84 4.71
C PHE A 58 -7.63 -1.80 4.86
N ALA A 59 -8.21 -2.82 5.49
CA ALA A 59 -9.66 -2.90 5.71
C ALA A 59 -10.17 -1.73 6.58
N LYS A 60 -9.43 -1.37 7.64
CA LYS A 60 -9.73 -0.22 8.49
C LYS A 60 -9.65 1.10 7.72
N LEU A 61 -8.59 1.31 6.94
CA LEU A 61 -8.45 2.50 6.11
C LEU A 61 -9.59 2.61 5.08
N MET A 62 -10.01 1.48 4.49
CA MET A 62 -11.15 1.44 3.57
C MET A 62 -12.47 1.83 4.24
N LEU A 63 -12.71 1.42 5.49
CA LEU A 63 -13.86 1.85 6.29
C LEU A 63 -13.80 3.35 6.64
N MET A 64 -12.59 3.89 6.84
CA MET A 64 -12.37 5.27 7.27
C MET A 64 -12.36 6.31 6.12
N LYS A 65 -12.35 5.89 4.85
CA LYS A 65 -12.32 6.79 3.67
C LYS A 65 -13.47 7.79 3.54
N GLY A 66 -14.52 7.69 4.36
CA GLY A 66 -15.58 8.69 4.44
C GLY A 66 -15.15 10.01 5.10
N ALA A 67 -14.02 10.03 5.81
CA ALA A 67 -13.42 11.24 6.34
C ALA A 67 -12.06 11.41 5.66
N GLY A 68 -11.83 12.52 4.97
CA GLY A 68 -10.59 12.81 4.23
C GLY A 68 -9.36 12.84 5.14
N ALA A 69 -8.90 11.66 5.55
CA ALA A 69 -7.68 11.47 6.28
C ALA A 69 -6.53 11.69 5.30
N VAL A 70 -6.15 12.97 5.17
CA VAL A 70 -4.77 13.36 4.95
C VAL A 70 -3.98 12.67 6.05
N LEU A 71 -3.57 11.42 5.79
CA LEU A 71 -2.61 10.73 6.62
C LEU A 71 -1.34 11.56 6.49
N ASN A 72 -1.11 12.45 7.45
CA ASN A 72 0.20 13.03 7.71
C ASN A 72 1.10 11.93 8.30
N VAL A 73 1.27 10.86 7.54
CA VAL A 73 2.25 9.82 7.82
C VAL A 73 3.58 10.38 7.33
N LYS A 74 4.19 11.22 8.17
CA LYS A 74 5.60 11.55 7.99
C LYS A 74 6.34 10.21 7.91
N PRO A 75 7.10 9.95 6.83
CA PRO A 75 7.91 8.76 6.77
C PRO A 75 9.00 8.93 7.82
N SER A 76 8.87 8.26 8.96
CA SER A 76 10.07 7.94 9.72
C SER A 76 10.79 6.86 8.92
N CYS A 77 11.53 7.33 7.90
CA CYS A 77 12.85 6.79 7.63
C CYS A 77 13.61 6.71 8.96
N ARG A 78 13.48 5.56 9.62
CA ARG A 78 14.26 5.06 10.75
C ARG A 78 13.58 3.76 11.18
N THR A 79 14.16 2.58 11.17
CA THR A 79 15.53 2.11 10.95
C THR A 79 15.37 0.59 11.05
N GLU A 80 16.09 -0.18 10.22
CA GLU A 80 16.29 -1.63 10.38
C GLU A 80 15.14 -2.57 9.93
N PHE A 81 14.60 -2.41 8.73
CA PHE A 81 14.18 -3.60 7.96
C PHE A 81 14.66 -3.47 6.51
N HIS A 82 15.29 -4.53 6.02
CA HIS A 82 16.24 -4.57 4.92
C HIS A 82 15.66 -4.01 3.60
N TRP A 83 16.01 -2.76 3.31
CA TRP A 83 15.53 -1.93 2.20
C TRP A 83 16.64 -1.72 1.16
N SER A 84 17.07 -2.78 0.48
CA SER A 84 18.04 -2.66 -0.64
C SER A 84 17.43 -2.10 -1.93
N ARG A 85 16.20 -1.56 -1.87
CA ARG A 85 15.51 -0.90 -2.98
C ARG A 85 14.65 0.28 -2.52
N CYS A 86 15.28 1.27 -1.88
CA CYS A 86 14.95 2.67 -2.18
C CYS A 86 15.19 2.84 -3.69
N ARG A 87 14.21 2.45 -4.52
CA ARG A 87 14.30 2.75 -5.93
C ARG A 87 14.22 4.26 -6.02
N SER A 88 15.34 4.79 -6.47
CA SER A 88 15.75 6.17 -6.66
C SER A 88 14.62 7.15 -6.92
N ALA A 89 14.81 8.34 -6.35
CA ALA A 89 14.15 9.58 -6.71
C ALA A 89 13.84 9.72 -8.21
#